data_AF-A0AAD6XWF3-F1
#
_entry.id   AF-A0AAD6XWF3-F1
#
_cell.length_a   1.000
_cell.length_b   1.000
_cell.length_c   1.000
_cell.angle_alpha   90.00
_cell.angle_beta   90.00
_cell.angle_gamma   90.00
#
_symmetry.space_group_name_H-M   'P 1'
#
loop_
_entity.id
_entity.type
_entity.pdbx_description
1 polymer ?
#
loop_
_entity_poly.entity_id
_entity_poly.type
_entity_poly.pdbx_seq_one_letter_code
_entity_poly.pdbx_strand_id
1 'polypeptide(L)'
;MWVLHLVYPRQRRIITELGGRVLVAADRENRVQEWRHTLLVKITTFRNLQRIYMPGAAAQIAAADADRDPNALAPKPERIKLWMPSEMPVADDGDVLRGCVAGLLDMEAKMRVAQCQNSLASLRSRLHAKGFLISFRNENVTGQVGSSRAGTLIGLVGERVAAYASRYRQGRASVIALHGEHRYPHLQELLDSHITLDGDWDDSDR
;
A
#
# COMPACT_ATOMS: atom_id res chain seq x y z
N MET A 1 -10.86 -15.14 -1.09
CA MET A 1 -10.50 -14.04 -0.17
C MET A 1 -9.00 -13.70 -0.15
N TRP A 2 -8.09 -14.68 -0.28
CA TRP A 2 -6.63 -14.47 -0.31
C TRP A 2 -6.06 -13.69 -1.51
N VAL A 3 -6.82 -13.55 -2.61
CA VAL A 3 -6.38 -12.84 -3.83
C VAL A 3 -6.26 -11.33 -3.58
N LEU A 4 -7.17 -10.76 -2.76
CA LEU A 4 -7.24 -9.32 -2.44
C LEU A 4 -5.94 -8.76 -1.87
N HIS A 5 -5.35 -9.47 -0.90
CA HIS A 5 -4.10 -9.09 -0.25
C HIS A 5 -2.87 -9.24 -1.16
N LEU A 6 -2.98 -9.99 -2.27
CA LEU A 6 -1.84 -10.26 -3.14
C LEU A 6 -1.75 -9.29 -4.32
N VAL A 7 -2.86 -8.70 -4.77
CA VAL A 7 -2.86 -7.86 -5.98
C VAL A 7 -2.41 -6.43 -5.68
N TYR A 8 -2.98 -5.79 -4.65
CA TYR A 8 -2.69 -4.37 -4.35
C TYR A 8 -1.22 -4.13 -3.92
N PRO A 9 -0.60 -4.96 -3.05
CA PRO A 9 0.81 -4.82 -2.74
C PRO A 9 1.72 -5.18 -3.91
N ARG A 10 1.26 -6.04 -4.83
CA ARG A 10 2.01 -6.40 -6.05
C ARG A 10 1.99 -5.26 -7.07
N GLN A 11 0.86 -4.58 -7.27
CA GLN A 11 0.80 -3.35 -8.10
C GLN A 11 1.78 -2.30 -7.58
N ARG A 12 1.75 -2.00 -6.28
CA ARG A 12 2.70 -1.05 -5.66
C ARG A 12 4.14 -1.49 -5.77
N ARG A 13 4.44 -2.76 -5.56
CA ARG A 13 5.79 -3.29 -5.70
C ARG A 13 6.32 -3.12 -7.12
N ILE A 14 5.50 -3.39 -8.14
CA ILE A 14 5.90 -3.19 -9.54
C ILE A 14 6.10 -1.69 -9.81
N ILE A 15 5.26 -0.80 -9.28
CA ILE A 15 5.46 0.66 -9.41
C ILE A 15 6.79 1.09 -8.77
N THR A 16 7.10 0.59 -7.58
CA THR A 16 8.38 0.88 -6.91
C THR A 16 9.57 0.29 -7.68
N GLU A 17 9.47 -0.95 -8.18
CA GLU A 17 10.52 -1.60 -8.97
C GLU A 17 10.68 -0.94 -10.37
N LEU A 18 9.60 -0.38 -10.95
CA LEU A 18 9.65 0.48 -12.13
C LEU A 18 10.29 1.83 -11.84
N GLY A 19 10.18 2.35 -10.61
CA GLY A 19 10.89 3.55 -10.17
C GLY A 19 12.38 3.32 -9.86
N GLY A 20 12.77 2.09 -9.52
CA GLY A 20 14.14 1.71 -9.13
C GLY A 20 15.11 1.54 -10.31
N ARG A 21 16.33 2.07 -10.17
CA ARG A 21 17.42 2.02 -11.17
C ARG A 21 18.39 0.84 -10.96
N VAL A 22 17.94 -0.42 -10.99
CA VAL A 22 18.82 -1.56 -10.57
C VAL A 22 19.04 -2.67 -11.64
N LEU A 23 18.34 -2.67 -12.78
CA LEU A 23 18.52 -3.74 -13.80
C LEU A 23 18.94 -3.20 -15.17
N VAL A 24 19.75 -4.00 -15.89
CA VAL A 24 20.13 -3.79 -17.30
C VAL A 24 18.85 -3.71 -18.16
N ALA A 25 18.80 -2.76 -19.10
CA ALA A 25 17.57 -2.30 -19.73
C ALA A 25 16.73 -3.41 -20.41
N ALA A 26 17.36 -4.40 -21.06
CA ALA A 26 16.65 -5.47 -21.76
C ALA A 26 16.02 -6.51 -20.81
N ASP A 27 16.78 -6.99 -19.82
CA ASP A 27 16.26 -7.90 -18.78
C ASP A 27 15.20 -7.22 -17.90
N ARG A 28 15.32 -5.91 -17.72
CA ARG A 28 14.31 -5.11 -17.02
C ARG A 28 12.97 -5.13 -17.76
N GLU A 29 12.98 -4.90 -19.07
CA GLU A 29 11.74 -4.86 -19.86
C GLU A 29 11.06 -6.24 -19.85
N ASN A 30 11.81 -7.32 -20.08
CA ASN A 30 11.26 -8.68 -20.04
C ASN A 30 10.62 -9.01 -18.67
N ARG A 31 11.32 -8.73 -17.57
CA ARG A 31 10.78 -8.97 -16.22
C ARG A 31 9.56 -8.12 -15.90
N VAL A 32 9.53 -6.87 -16.35
CA VAL A 32 8.37 -5.99 -16.21
C VAL A 32 7.18 -6.57 -16.96
N GLN A 33 7.39 -7.06 -18.20
CA GLN A 33 6.33 -7.69 -18.97
C GLN A 33 5.82 -8.99 -18.33
N GLU A 34 6.71 -9.83 -17.80
CA GLU A 34 6.32 -11.03 -17.03
C GLU A 34 5.49 -10.67 -15.79
N TRP A 35 5.89 -9.63 -15.06
CA TRP A 35 5.16 -9.15 -13.88
C TRP A 35 3.80 -8.56 -14.25
N ARG A 36 3.72 -7.80 -15.35
CA ARG A 36 2.47 -7.28 -15.90
C ARG A 36 1.53 -8.41 -16.29
N HIS A 37 2.03 -9.43 -16.99
CA HIS A 37 1.24 -10.59 -17.38
C HIS A 37 0.70 -11.32 -16.14
N THR A 38 1.56 -11.62 -15.17
CA THR A 38 1.17 -12.26 -13.91
C THR A 38 0.14 -11.42 -13.14
N LEU A 39 0.30 -10.10 -13.14
CA LEU A 39 -0.62 -9.18 -12.48
C LEU A 39 -1.97 -9.14 -13.19
N LEU A 40 -1.99 -9.09 -14.52
CA LEU A 40 -3.22 -9.13 -15.31
C LEU A 40 -4.02 -10.39 -15.04
N VAL A 41 -3.38 -11.56 -15.04
CA VAL A 41 -4.05 -12.84 -14.71
C VAL A 41 -4.74 -12.74 -13.34
N LYS A 42 -4.04 -12.20 -12.33
CA LYS A 42 -4.61 -12.03 -10.99
C LYS A 42 -5.75 -11.01 -10.95
N ILE A 43 -5.63 -9.91 -11.69
CA ILE A 43 -6.69 -8.89 -11.81
C ILE A 43 -7.94 -9.50 -12.46
N THR A 44 -7.79 -10.29 -13.53
CA THR A 44 -8.90 -10.96 -14.19
C THR A 44 -9.59 -11.94 -13.26
N THR A 45 -8.83 -12.79 -12.57
CA THR A 45 -9.39 -13.70 -11.54
C THR A 45 -10.09 -12.93 -10.45
N PHE A 46 -9.52 -11.81 -10.00
CA PHE A 46 -10.15 -10.97 -8.99
C PHE A 46 -11.46 -10.37 -9.50
N ARG A 47 -11.50 -9.79 -10.71
CA ARG A 47 -12.71 -9.24 -11.33
C ARG A 47 -13.83 -10.29 -11.45
N ASN A 48 -13.48 -11.54 -11.77
CA ASN A 48 -14.46 -12.63 -11.79
C ASN A 48 -15.07 -12.87 -10.39
N LEU A 49 -14.26 -12.82 -9.33
CA LEU A 49 -14.76 -12.87 -7.96
C LEU A 49 -15.58 -11.64 -7.60
N GLN A 50 -15.19 -10.44 -8.05
CA GLN A 50 -15.98 -9.22 -7.81
C GLN A 50 -17.38 -9.35 -8.42
N ARG A 51 -17.53 -9.93 -9.62
CA ARG A 51 -18.86 -10.13 -10.23
C ARG A 51 -19.79 -11.01 -9.39
N ILE A 52 -19.24 -11.98 -8.66
CA ILE A 52 -20.01 -12.92 -7.82
C ILE A 52 -20.28 -12.32 -6.43
N TYR A 53 -19.24 -11.79 -5.77
CA TYR A 53 -19.30 -11.39 -4.36
C TYR A 53 -19.54 -9.88 -4.16
N MET A 54 -19.31 -9.08 -5.21
CA MET A 54 -19.38 -7.61 -5.19
C MET A 54 -20.04 -7.05 -6.47
N PRO A 55 -21.30 -7.40 -6.79
CA PRO A 55 -21.99 -6.87 -7.97
C PRO A 55 -21.95 -5.33 -8.09
N GLY A 56 -21.95 -4.61 -6.96
CA GLY A 56 -21.82 -3.14 -6.94
C GLY A 56 -20.49 -2.66 -7.50
N ALA A 57 -19.39 -3.37 -7.21
CA ALA A 57 -18.08 -3.07 -7.77
C ALA A 57 -18.05 -3.29 -9.29
N ALA A 58 -18.74 -4.32 -9.79
CA ALA A 58 -18.84 -4.56 -11.24
C ALA A 58 -19.58 -3.43 -11.96
N ALA A 59 -20.64 -2.88 -11.35
CA ALA A 59 -21.34 -1.70 -11.89
C ALA A 59 -20.43 -0.46 -11.92
N GLN A 60 -19.64 -0.22 -10.88
CA GLN A 60 -18.68 0.89 -10.84
C GLN A 60 -17.56 0.73 -11.88
N ILE A 61 -17.09 -0.49 -12.13
CA ILE A 61 -16.13 -0.76 -13.22
C ILE A 61 -16.76 -0.45 -14.57
N ALA A 62 -17.99 -0.92 -14.82
CA ALA A 62 -18.68 -0.66 -16.07
C ALA A 62 -18.93 0.83 -16.32
N ALA A 63 -19.30 1.58 -15.28
CA ALA A 63 -19.45 3.04 -15.36
C ALA A 63 -18.11 3.72 -15.69
N ALA A 64 -17.03 3.34 -15.00
CA ALA A 64 -15.70 3.89 -15.27
C ALA A 64 -15.16 3.53 -16.67
N ASP A 65 -15.50 2.35 -17.19
CA ASP A 65 -15.16 1.94 -18.55
C ASP A 65 -16.02 2.67 -19.60
N ALA A 66 -17.26 3.05 -19.28
CA ALA A 66 -18.14 3.82 -20.17
C ALA A 66 -17.72 5.29 -20.32
N ASP A 67 -17.22 5.91 -19.24
CA ASP A 67 -16.70 7.29 -19.25
C ASP A 67 -15.32 7.40 -19.93
N ARG A 68 -14.71 6.26 -20.27
CA ARG A 68 -13.37 6.22 -20.84
C ARG A 68 -13.40 6.47 -22.34
N ASP A 69 -12.51 7.35 -22.80
CA ASP A 69 -12.31 7.58 -24.23
C ASP A 69 -11.96 6.25 -24.95
N PRO A 70 -12.76 5.81 -25.93
CA PRO A 70 -12.51 4.58 -26.67
C PRO A 70 -11.20 4.60 -27.46
N ASN A 71 -10.67 5.78 -27.78
CA ASN A 71 -9.39 5.95 -28.49
C ASN A 71 -8.17 5.95 -27.56
N ALA A 72 -8.37 6.01 -26.24
CA ALA A 72 -7.27 5.99 -25.28
C ALA A 72 -6.66 4.58 -25.13
N LEU A 73 -5.33 4.50 -25.03
CA LEU A 73 -4.63 3.25 -24.78
C LEU A 73 -5.10 2.58 -23.47
N ALA A 74 -5.23 1.25 -23.48
CA ALA A 74 -5.57 0.45 -22.30
C ALA A 74 -4.71 0.85 -21.08
N PRO A 75 -5.31 1.01 -19.89
CA PRO A 75 -4.55 1.33 -18.69
C PRO A 75 -3.54 0.22 -18.41
N LYS A 76 -2.31 0.61 -18.07
CA LYS A 76 -1.29 -0.36 -17.68
C LYS A 76 -1.75 -1.15 -16.44
N PRO A 77 -1.38 -2.43 -16.30
CA PRO A 77 -1.89 -3.29 -15.22
C PRO A 77 -1.68 -2.73 -13.80
N GLU A 78 -0.61 -1.96 -13.60
CA GLU A 78 -0.28 -1.37 -12.30
C GLU A 78 -1.19 -0.19 -11.93
N ARG A 79 -1.88 0.41 -12.92
CA ARG A 79 -2.76 1.58 -12.75
C ARG A 79 -4.24 1.22 -12.82
N ILE A 80 -4.57 -0.05 -13.08
CA ILE A 80 -5.96 -0.51 -13.05
C ILE A 80 -6.49 -0.36 -11.63
N LYS A 81 -7.50 0.49 -11.45
CA LYS A 81 -8.19 0.68 -10.17
C LYS A 81 -8.94 -0.60 -9.79
N LEU A 82 -8.72 -1.05 -8.56
CA LEU A 82 -9.39 -2.22 -7.97
C LEU A 82 -10.33 -1.73 -6.89
N TRP A 83 -11.63 -1.87 -7.12
CA TRP A 83 -12.63 -1.48 -6.15
C TRP A 83 -12.67 -2.45 -4.97
N MET A 84 -12.42 -1.93 -3.76
CA MET A 84 -12.60 -2.63 -2.50
C MET A 84 -13.96 -2.27 -1.89
N PRO A 85 -14.55 -3.12 -1.03
CA PRO A 85 -15.77 -2.76 -0.32
C PRO A 85 -15.65 -1.43 0.44
N SER A 86 -14.52 -1.19 1.11
CA SER A 86 -14.22 0.08 1.80
C SER A 86 -14.06 1.31 0.90
N GLU A 87 -13.90 1.14 -0.42
CA GLU A 87 -13.75 2.23 -1.39
C GLU A 87 -15.02 2.44 -2.23
N MET A 88 -16.05 1.63 -2.02
CA MET A 88 -17.32 1.81 -2.72
C MET A 88 -18.10 2.97 -2.10
N PRO A 89 -18.87 3.72 -2.90
CA PRO A 89 -19.71 4.80 -2.39
C PRO A 89 -20.78 4.23 -1.46
N VAL A 90 -20.91 4.83 -0.28
CA VAL A 90 -21.98 4.53 0.68
C VAL A 90 -23.29 5.05 0.06
N ALA A 91 -24.33 4.23 0.03
CA ALA A 91 -25.64 4.67 -0.43
C ALA A 91 -26.32 5.54 0.64
N ASP A 92 -27.05 6.57 0.20
CA ASP A 92 -27.70 7.57 1.06
C ASP A 92 -28.69 6.98 2.08
N ASP A 93 -29.19 5.76 1.87
CA ASP A 93 -30.19 5.10 2.71
C ASP A 93 -29.60 4.30 3.89
N GLY A 94 -28.29 4.40 4.15
CA GLY A 94 -27.65 3.66 5.26
C GLY A 94 -27.55 2.14 5.04
N ASP A 95 -28.16 1.62 3.97
CA ASP A 95 -28.07 0.21 3.56
C ASP A 95 -26.78 -0.02 2.74
N VAL A 96 -25.68 -0.01 3.49
CA VAL A 96 -24.49 -0.86 3.33
C VAL A 96 -24.10 -1.19 1.87
N LEU A 97 -23.55 -0.21 1.15
CA LEU A 97 -22.65 -0.41 0.00
C LEU A 97 -23.21 -1.28 -1.15
N ARG A 98 -24.48 -1.07 -1.54
CA ARG A 98 -25.21 -1.39 -2.82
C ARG A 98 -24.88 -2.66 -3.65
N GLY A 99 -24.12 -3.61 -3.14
CA GLY A 99 -23.79 -4.80 -3.91
C GLY A 99 -22.54 -5.50 -3.42
N CYS A 100 -22.35 -5.64 -2.12
CA CYS A 100 -21.52 -6.71 -1.55
C CYS A 100 -22.41 -7.80 -0.95
N VAL A 101 -21.96 -9.04 -1.02
CA VAL A 101 -22.58 -10.14 -0.27
C VAL A 101 -22.41 -9.89 1.24
N ALA A 102 -23.41 -10.27 2.03
CA ALA A 102 -23.39 -10.14 3.49
C ALA A 102 -22.12 -10.76 4.13
N GLY A 103 -21.59 -10.09 5.15
CA GLY A 103 -20.38 -10.52 5.85
C GLY A 103 -19.05 -10.24 5.12
N LEU A 104 -19.07 -9.84 3.84
CA LEU A 104 -17.84 -9.49 3.13
C LEU A 104 -17.13 -8.27 3.73
N LEU A 105 -17.91 -7.33 4.25
CA LEU A 105 -17.43 -6.11 4.91
C LEU A 105 -16.73 -6.43 6.22
N ASP A 106 -17.32 -7.28 7.06
CA ASP A 106 -16.69 -7.76 8.29
C ASP A 106 -15.40 -8.53 8.00
N MET A 107 -15.39 -9.31 6.91
CA MET A 107 -14.21 -10.04 6.48
C MET A 107 -13.10 -9.10 5.99
N GLU A 108 -13.43 -8.07 5.23
CA GLU A 108 -12.47 -7.01 4.89
C GLU A 108 -11.96 -6.33 6.15
N ALA A 109 -12.85 -5.90 7.05
CA ALA A 109 -12.47 -5.22 8.28
C ALA A 109 -11.49 -6.03 9.13
N LYS A 110 -11.77 -7.34 9.34
CA LYS A 110 -10.85 -8.26 10.03
C LYS A 110 -9.49 -8.33 9.34
N MET A 111 -9.48 -8.43 8.01
CA MET A 111 -8.23 -8.43 7.24
C MET A 111 -7.47 -7.11 7.41
N ARG A 112 -8.16 -5.96 7.35
CA ARG A 112 -7.56 -4.63 7.49
C ARG A 112 -7.01 -4.40 8.91
N VAL A 113 -7.69 -4.88 9.94
CA VAL A 113 -7.20 -4.83 11.33
C VAL A 113 -5.90 -5.64 11.45
N ALA A 114 -5.87 -6.88 10.93
CA ALA A 114 -4.66 -7.69 10.90
C ALA A 114 -3.53 -7.02 10.11
N GLN A 115 -3.85 -6.38 8.97
CA GLN A 115 -2.90 -5.60 8.19
C GLN A 115 -2.32 -4.43 8.99
N CYS A 116 -3.16 -3.71 9.75
CA CYS A 116 -2.73 -2.61 10.60
C CYS A 116 -1.80 -3.09 11.71
N GLN A 117 -2.15 -4.18 12.41
CA GLN A 117 -1.34 -4.77 13.46
C GLN A 117 0.03 -5.23 12.94
N ASN A 118 0.05 -5.94 11.81
CA ASN A 118 1.29 -6.36 11.15
C ASN A 118 2.15 -5.17 10.69
N SER A 119 1.50 -4.12 10.18
CA SER A 119 2.18 -2.90 9.75
C SER A 119 2.80 -2.16 10.94
N LEU A 120 2.09 -2.07 12.08
CA LEU A 120 2.63 -1.48 13.32
C LEU A 120 3.79 -2.29 13.89
N ALA A 121 3.69 -3.62 13.93
CA ALA A 121 4.78 -4.47 14.38
C ALA A 121 6.04 -4.28 13.52
N SER A 122 5.86 -4.24 12.19
CA SER A 122 6.94 -3.97 11.25
C SER A 122 7.51 -2.55 11.41
N LEU A 123 6.63 -1.55 11.60
CA LEU A 123 7.02 -0.16 11.81
C LEU A 123 7.91 -0.01 13.04
N ARG A 124 7.50 -0.57 14.18
CA ARG A 124 8.29 -0.55 15.43
C ARG A 124 9.66 -1.19 15.24
N SER A 125 9.71 -2.38 14.64
CA SER A 125 10.99 -3.06 14.35
C SER A 125 11.91 -2.20 13.47
N ARG A 126 11.37 -1.52 12.45
CA ARG A 126 12.15 -0.64 11.57
C ARG A 126 12.60 0.65 12.26
N LEU A 127 11.77 1.23 13.12
CA LEU A 127 12.15 2.39 13.93
C LEU A 127 13.28 2.04 14.90
N HIS A 128 13.21 0.90 15.59
CA HIS A 128 14.32 0.41 16.42
C HIS A 128 15.61 0.23 15.62
N ALA A 129 15.53 -0.40 14.45
CA ALA A 129 16.69 -0.56 13.57
C ALA A 129 17.25 0.80 13.09
N LYS A 130 16.38 1.76 12.74
CA LYS A 130 16.78 3.10 12.33
C LYS A 130 17.49 3.84 13.46
N GLY A 131 16.93 3.81 14.68
CA GLY A 131 17.54 4.42 15.86
C GLY A 131 18.92 3.82 16.18
N PHE A 132 19.04 2.49 16.11
CA PHE A 132 20.33 1.82 16.27
C PHE A 132 21.36 2.30 15.22
N LEU A 133 20.97 2.38 13.94
CA LEU A 133 21.87 2.86 12.88
C LEU A 133 22.30 4.32 13.08
N ILE A 134 21.39 5.17 13.57
CA ILE A 134 21.70 6.57 13.91
C ILE A 134 22.72 6.62 15.05
N SER A 135 22.50 5.90 16.15
CA SER A 135 23.45 5.82 17.28
C SER A 135 24.81 5.31 16.82
N PHE A 136 24.81 4.20 16.08
CA PHE A 136 26.03 3.59 15.55
C PHE A 136 26.80 4.54 14.64
N ARG A 137 26.12 5.26 13.75
CA ARG A 137 26.72 6.31 12.91
C ARG A 137 27.36 7.39 13.78
N ASN A 138 26.62 7.94 14.74
CA ASN A 138 27.07 9.05 15.56
C ASN A 138 28.29 8.68 16.42
N GLU A 139 28.38 7.43 16.89
CA GLU A 139 29.46 6.96 17.75
C GLU A 139 30.68 6.45 16.98
N ASN A 140 30.49 5.77 15.85
CA ASN A 140 31.55 4.95 15.23
C ASN A 140 31.97 5.42 13.84
N VAL A 141 31.14 6.22 13.15
CA VAL A 141 31.40 6.60 11.76
C VAL A 141 32.04 7.98 11.72
N THR A 142 33.31 8.01 11.31
CA THR A 142 34.06 9.24 11.08
C THR A 142 34.38 9.39 9.59
N GLY A 143 34.59 10.64 9.16
CA GLY A 143 34.89 10.97 7.77
C GLY A 143 33.67 11.01 6.85
N GLN A 144 33.80 11.77 5.75
CA GLN A 144 32.70 12.13 4.86
C GLN A 144 32.08 10.90 4.15
N VAL A 145 32.92 10.04 3.54
CA VAL A 145 32.45 8.87 2.78
C VAL A 145 31.70 7.87 3.65
N GLY A 146 32.20 7.64 4.88
CA GLY A 146 31.53 6.78 5.87
C GLY A 146 30.18 7.35 6.26
N SER A 147 30.12 8.66 6.53
CA SER A 147 28.88 9.37 6.88
C SER A 147 27.84 9.27 5.76
N SER A 148 28.22 9.50 4.50
CA SER A 148 27.29 9.42 3.36
C SER A 148 26.74 8.00 3.14
N ARG A 149 27.58 6.96 3.29
CA ARG A 149 27.12 5.57 3.21
C ARG A 149 26.15 5.22 4.34
N ALA A 150 26.47 5.62 5.56
CA ALA A 150 25.59 5.43 6.72
C ALA A 150 24.26 6.18 6.53
N GLY A 151 24.30 7.43 6.06
CA GLY A 151 23.13 8.22 5.71
C GLY A 151 22.25 7.53 4.65
N THR A 152 22.86 6.98 3.60
CA THR A 152 22.14 6.21 2.57
C THR A 152 21.43 4.98 3.17
N LEU A 153 22.11 4.23 4.05
CA LEU A 153 21.51 3.07 4.72
C LEU A 153 20.36 3.47 5.65
N ILE A 154 20.52 4.55 6.41
CA ILE A 154 19.47 5.11 7.29
C ILE A 154 18.27 5.55 6.44
N GLY A 155 18.51 6.24 5.31
CA GLY A 155 17.50 6.64 4.34
C GLY A 155 16.69 5.47 3.81
N LEU A 156 17.35 4.37 3.40
CA LEU A 156 16.68 3.15 2.94
C LEU A 156 15.79 2.50 4.01
N VAL A 157 16.18 2.59 5.29
CA VAL A 157 15.33 2.15 6.40
C VAL A 157 14.17 3.14 6.60
N GLY A 158 14.42 4.44 6.49
CA GLY A 158 13.40 5.50 6.53
C GLY A 158 12.32 5.33 5.45
N GLU A 159 12.69 5.03 4.22
CA GLU A 159 11.74 4.72 3.14
C GLU A 159 10.82 3.54 3.49
N ARG A 160 11.38 2.50 4.14
CA ARG A 160 10.59 1.36 4.61
C ARG A 160 9.66 1.75 5.75
N VAL A 161 10.11 2.58 6.70
CA VAL A 161 9.27 3.15 7.77
C VAL A 161 8.08 3.90 7.15
N ALA A 162 8.31 4.80 6.20
CA ALA A 162 7.27 5.53 5.50
C ALA A 162 6.29 4.59 4.76
N ALA A 163 6.80 3.54 4.12
CA ALA A 163 5.97 2.54 3.45
C ALA A 163 5.06 1.77 4.42
N TYR A 164 5.54 1.38 5.60
CA TYR A 164 4.73 0.73 6.64
C TYR A 164 3.73 1.70 7.27
N ALA A 165 4.12 2.95 7.51
CA ALA A 165 3.22 3.99 8.01
C ALA A 165 2.06 4.26 7.03
N SER A 166 2.36 4.38 5.74
CA SER A 166 1.35 4.52 4.68
C SER A 166 0.37 3.35 4.63
N ARG A 167 0.87 2.11 4.76
CA ARG A 167 0.03 0.89 4.82
C ARG A 167 -0.89 0.89 6.05
N TYR A 168 -0.38 1.31 7.21
CA TYR A 168 -1.18 1.44 8.42
C TYR A 168 -2.30 2.48 8.24
N ARG A 169 -1.96 3.69 7.78
CA ARG A 169 -2.92 4.78 7.56
C ARG A 169 -4.04 4.37 6.60
N GLN A 170 -3.69 3.70 5.50
CA GLN A 170 -4.69 3.20 4.54
C GLN A 170 -5.56 2.10 5.12
N GLY A 171 -4.97 1.15 5.86
CA GLY A 171 -5.73 0.12 6.54
C GLY A 171 -6.72 0.71 7.54
N ARG A 172 -6.27 1.69 8.34
CA ARG A 172 -7.12 2.42 9.30
C ARG A 172 -8.26 3.17 8.59
N ALA A 173 -7.96 3.91 7.53
CA ALA A 173 -8.98 4.62 6.75
C ALA A 173 -10.05 3.66 6.19
N SER A 174 -9.64 2.51 5.66
CA SER A 174 -10.58 1.47 5.19
C SER A 174 -11.45 0.92 6.33
N VAL A 175 -10.90 0.70 7.53
CA VAL A 175 -11.68 0.21 8.69
C VAL A 175 -12.70 1.25 9.13
N ILE A 176 -12.31 2.53 9.18
CA ILE A 176 -13.20 3.64 9.55
C ILE A 176 -14.33 3.79 8.53
N ALA A 177 -14.04 3.67 7.23
CA ALA A 177 -15.06 3.72 6.19
C ALA A 177 -16.10 2.60 6.31
N LEU A 178 -15.71 1.41 6.80
CA LEU A 178 -16.58 0.24 6.88
C LEU A 178 -17.46 0.19 8.15
N HIS A 179 -16.89 0.55 9.31
CA HIS A 179 -17.56 0.36 10.61
C HIS A 179 -17.53 1.58 11.51
N GLY A 180 -17.01 2.71 11.03
CA GLY A 180 -16.72 3.88 11.84
C GLY A 180 -15.52 3.67 12.77
N GLU A 181 -15.16 4.72 13.48
CA GLU A 181 -13.98 4.75 14.35
C GLU A 181 -14.15 3.94 15.65
N HIS A 182 -15.38 3.80 16.13
CA HIS A 182 -15.72 3.26 17.45
C HIS A 182 -15.57 1.73 17.56
N ARG A 183 -15.61 0.99 16.44
CA ARG A 183 -15.51 -0.49 16.48
C ARG A 183 -14.10 -1.00 16.81
N TYR A 184 -13.07 -0.20 16.52
CA TYR A 184 -11.67 -0.59 16.71
C TYR A 184 -10.87 0.53 17.40
N PRO A 185 -11.15 0.85 18.67
CA PRO A 185 -10.56 2.00 19.36
C PRO A 185 -9.04 1.85 19.58
N HIS A 186 -8.52 0.62 19.52
CA HIS A 186 -7.08 0.35 19.63
C HIS A 186 -6.29 0.77 18.37
N LEU A 187 -6.96 1.05 17.25
CA LEU A 187 -6.33 1.56 16.02
C LEU A 187 -6.23 3.08 16.06
N GLN A 188 -5.25 3.58 16.79
CA GLN A 188 -4.98 5.01 16.95
C GLN A 188 -4.47 5.67 15.66
N GLU A 189 -4.64 6.98 15.55
CA GLU A 189 -4.07 7.74 14.44
C GLU A 189 -2.53 7.75 14.53
N LEU A 190 -1.87 7.51 13.38
CA LEU A 190 -0.41 7.53 13.28
C LEU A 190 0.04 8.86 12.68
N LEU A 191 0.44 9.79 13.54
CA LEU A 191 1.01 11.09 13.18
C LEU A 191 2.44 10.94 12.65
N ASP A 192 2.91 11.92 11.89
CA ASP A 192 4.30 11.95 11.40
C ASP A 192 5.30 12.13 12.57
N SER A 193 4.90 12.83 13.64
CA SER A 193 5.71 12.92 14.87
C SER A 193 5.98 11.57 15.54
N HIS A 194 5.15 10.55 15.30
CA HIS A 194 5.35 9.21 15.86
C HIS A 194 6.42 8.38 15.12
N ILE A 195 6.86 8.82 13.93
CA ILE A 195 7.82 8.10 13.09
C ILE A 195 9.16 8.82 12.93
N THR A 196 9.23 10.09 13.31
CA THR A 196 10.47 10.86 13.36
C THR A 196 11.27 10.47 14.61
N LEU A 197 12.59 10.28 14.45
CA LEU A 197 13.50 9.95 15.54
C LEU A 197 14.45 11.13 15.79
N ASP A 198 14.84 11.33 17.05
CA ASP A 198 15.82 12.34 17.40
C ASP A 198 17.18 12.00 16.75
N GLY A 199 17.80 12.96 16.06
CA GLY A 199 19.05 12.77 15.31
C GLY A 199 18.91 12.31 13.86
N ASP A 200 17.67 12.26 13.36
CA ASP A 200 17.33 12.18 11.93
C ASP A 200 17.58 13.53 11.27
N TRP A 201 18.85 13.95 11.20
CA TRP A 201 19.24 15.16 10.48
C TRP A 201 18.97 14.93 8.99
N ASP A 202 18.17 15.80 8.41
CA ASP A 202 17.94 15.85 6.97
C ASP A 202 19.23 16.43 6.35
N ASP A 203 20.01 15.59 5.67
CA ASP A 203 21.25 15.99 4.96
C ASP A 203 20.95 16.96 3.78
N SER A 204 19.69 17.41 3.63
CA SER A 204 19.20 18.38 2.64
C SER A 204 19.61 19.83 2.92
N ASP A 205 20.11 20.14 4.12
CA ASP A 205 20.58 21.47 4.53
C ASP A 205 22.12 21.66 4.39
N ARG A 206 22.81 20.83 3.60
CA ARG A 206 24.24 20.96 3.28
C ARG A 206 24.56 21.24 1.82
#